data_AF-A0A2M8Q4U8-F1
#
_entry.id   AF-A0A2M8Q4U8-F1
#
_cell.length_a   1.000
_cell.length_b   1.000
_cell.length_c   1.000
_cell.angle_alpha   90.00
_cell.angle_beta   90.00
_cell.angle_gamma   90.00
#
_symmetry.space_group_name_H-M   'P 1'
#
loop_
_entity.id
_entity.type
_entity.pdbx_description
1 polymer ?
#
loop_
_entity_poly.entity_id
_entity_poly.type
_entity_poly.pdbx_seq_one_letter_code
_entity_poly.pdbx_strand_id
1 'polypeptide(L)'
;MPRKPRKGKFKLKTHKATAKRFKVTGSGKVMRTKGGKSHLRRRKSARVKRKFDRMLELSNSSEVKRVKKLAPYLGRYKANPPG
;
A
#
# COMPACT_ATOMS: atom_id res chain seq x y z
N MET A 1 -24.76 -18.32 -25.55
CA MET A 1 -24.92 -16.95 -26.09
C MET A 1 -23.97 -15.98 -25.38
N PRO A 2 -23.11 -15.24 -26.09
CA PRO A 2 -22.28 -14.20 -25.48
C PRO A 2 -23.16 -13.05 -24.96
N ARG A 3 -22.93 -12.62 -23.71
CA ARG A 3 -23.70 -11.56 -23.05
C ARG A 3 -23.29 -10.19 -23.60
N LYS A 4 -24.26 -9.33 -23.94
CA LYS A 4 -24.03 -7.92 -24.34
C LYS A 4 -23.25 -7.18 -23.24
N PRO A 5 -22.11 -6.54 -23.53
CA PRO A 5 -21.34 -5.81 -22.52
C PRO A 5 -22.16 -4.63 -21.99
N ARG A 6 -22.23 -4.50 -20.66
CA ARG A 6 -22.90 -3.38 -19.99
C ARG A 6 -22.12 -2.10 -20.25
N LYS A 7 -22.78 -1.07 -20.77
CA LYS A 7 -22.21 0.27 -21.03
C LYS A 7 -22.04 1.03 -19.70
N GLY A 8 -20.97 0.73 -18.96
CA GLY A 8 -20.61 1.40 -17.70
C GLY A 8 -19.29 2.15 -17.81
N LYS A 9 -19.09 3.20 -17.00
CA LYS A 9 -17.77 3.87 -16.90
C LYS A 9 -16.76 2.92 -16.27
N PHE A 10 -15.83 2.40 -17.06
CA PHE A 10 -14.73 1.56 -16.57
C PHE A 10 -13.72 2.41 -15.80
N LYS A 11 -13.76 2.35 -14.47
CA LYS A 11 -12.75 2.93 -13.59
C LYS A 11 -11.78 1.83 -13.15
N LEU A 12 -10.48 2.13 -13.10
CA LEU A 12 -9.49 1.23 -12.50
C LEU A 12 -9.92 0.89 -11.07
N LYS A 13 -9.65 -0.33 -10.62
CA LYS A 13 -9.91 -0.74 -9.23
C LYS A 13 -8.60 -0.79 -8.49
N THR A 14 -8.61 -0.32 -7.25
CA THR A 14 -7.45 -0.44 -6.37
C THR A 14 -7.33 -1.86 -5.83
N HIS A 15 -6.14 -2.44 -5.96
CA HIS A 15 -5.81 -3.72 -5.35
C HIS A 15 -5.82 -3.60 -3.81
N LYS A 16 -6.84 -4.18 -3.17
CA LYS A 16 -7.13 -3.97 -1.75
C LYS A 16 -6.02 -4.45 -0.83
N ALA A 17 -5.33 -5.55 -1.17
CA ALA A 17 -4.23 -6.05 -0.35
C ALA A 17 -3.05 -5.07 -0.33
N THR A 18 -2.78 -4.40 -1.46
CA THR A 18 -1.77 -3.33 -1.53
C THR A 18 -2.21 -2.13 -0.69
N ALA A 19 -3.46 -1.68 -0.84
CA ALA A 19 -3.98 -0.53 -0.10
C ALA A 19 -4.00 -0.72 1.42
N LYS A 20 -4.15 -1.96 1.92
CA LYS A 20 -4.09 -2.27 3.36
C LYS A 20 -2.67 -2.22 3.93
N ARG A 21 -1.63 -2.39 3.10
CA ARG A 21 -0.24 -2.55 3.54
C ARG A 21 0.60 -1.29 3.38
N PHE A 22 0.22 -0.40 2.47
CA PHE A 22 0.96 0.81 2.14
C PHE A 22 0.11 2.06 2.38
N LYS A 23 0.75 3.15 2.79
CA LYS A 23 0.13 4.47 2.95
C LYS A 23 0.93 5.51 2.17
N VAL A 24 0.28 6.56 1.69
CA VAL A 24 0.95 7.73 1.09
C VAL A 24 0.86 8.90 2.07
N THR A 25 1.97 9.63 2.25
CA THR A 25 2.01 10.87 3.03
C THR A 25 1.48 12.05 2.21
N GLY A 26 1.19 13.20 2.85
CA GLY A 26 0.78 14.41 2.12
C GLY A 26 1.79 14.85 1.06
N SER A 27 3.08 14.63 1.30
CA SER A 27 4.17 14.92 0.36
C SER A 27 4.35 13.87 -0.74
N GLY A 28 3.50 12.83 -0.82
CA GLY A 28 3.53 11.82 -1.88
C GLY A 28 4.50 10.65 -1.65
N LYS A 29 5.14 10.56 -0.48
CA LYS A 29 6.04 9.45 -0.11
C LYS A 29 5.23 8.22 0.29
N VAL A 30 5.65 7.04 -0.20
CA VAL A 30 5.01 5.75 0.14
C VAL A 30 5.66 5.16 1.39
N MET A 31 4.82 4.84 2.37
CA MET A 31 5.20 4.33 3.68
C MET A 31 4.76 2.88 3.84
N ARG A 32 5.55 2.12 4.60
CA ARG A 32 5.28 0.73 4.98
C ARG A 32 5.66 0.45 6.42
N THR A 33 5.10 -0.63 6.97
CA THR A 33 5.58 -1.21 8.22
C THR A 33 6.77 -2.14 7.96
N LYS A 34 7.69 -2.24 8.90
CA LYS A 34 8.79 -3.22 8.83
C LYS A 34 8.28 -4.63 9.16
N GLY A 35 8.62 -5.60 8.31
CA GLY A 35 8.28 -7.02 8.53
C GLY A 35 9.04 -7.65 9.70
N GLY A 36 8.55 -8.79 10.19
CA GLY A 36 9.18 -9.53 11.31
C GLY A 36 8.89 -8.95 12.70
N LYS A 37 7.77 -8.23 12.86
CA LYS A 37 7.29 -7.68 14.14
C LYS A 37 6.51 -8.68 14.99
N SER A 38 5.96 -9.74 14.41
CA SER A 38 5.02 -10.65 15.08
C SER A 38 5.63 -11.51 16.19
N HIS A 39 6.75 -12.17 15.93
CA HIS A 39 7.35 -13.18 16.83
C HIS A 39 8.89 -13.01 16.93
N LEU A 40 9.54 -13.73 17.88
CA LEU A 40 10.99 -13.67 18.16
C LEU A 40 11.54 -12.28 18.50
N ARG A 41 10.78 -11.44 19.22
CA ARG A 41 11.25 -10.08 19.58
C ARG A 41 12.29 -10.08 20.71
N ARG A 42 12.32 -11.10 21.58
CA ARG A 42 13.19 -11.16 22.76
C ARG A 42 14.67 -11.07 22.42
N ARG A 43 15.10 -11.76 21.35
CA ARG A 43 16.50 -11.81 20.89
C ARG A 43 16.89 -10.67 19.94
N LYS A 44 15.96 -9.78 19.59
CA LYS A 44 16.25 -8.66 18.68
C LYS A 44 16.75 -7.45 19.45
N SER A 45 17.79 -6.80 18.93
CA SER A 45 18.36 -5.59 19.54
C SER A 45 17.31 -4.47 19.69
N ALA A 46 17.50 -3.61 20.70
CA ALA A 46 16.61 -2.47 20.94
C ALA A 46 16.50 -1.53 19.73
N ARG A 47 17.59 -1.38 18.95
CA ARG A 47 17.60 -0.61 17.69
C ARG A 47 16.64 -1.20 16.65
N VAL A 48 16.61 -2.52 16.49
CA VAL A 48 15.70 -3.19 15.56
C VAL A 48 14.26 -3.09 16.05
N LYS A 49 14.02 -3.28 17.35
CA LYS A 49 12.67 -3.16 17.95
C LYS A 49 12.05 -1.79 17.69
N ARG A 50 12.80 -0.69 17.88
CA ARG A 50 12.36 0.68 17.58
C ARG A 50 11.94 0.88 16.12
N LYS A 51 12.56 0.18 15.17
CA LYS A 51 12.20 0.24 13.75
C LYS A 51 10.88 -0.48 13.43
N PHE A 52 10.39 -1.38 14.28
CA PHE A 52 9.10 -2.06 14.07
C PHE A 52 7.91 -1.19 14.46
N ASP A 53 8.12 -0.17 15.29
CA ASP A 53 7.05 0.71 15.76
C ASP A 53 6.87 1.93 14.86
N ARG A 54 7.86 2.23 14.01
CA ARG A 54 7.81 3.33 13.05
C ARG A 54 7.38 2.86 11.67
N MET A 55 6.65 3.73 10.96
CA MET A 55 6.49 3.59 9.51
C MET A 55 7.78 4.01 8.82
N LEU A 56 8.20 3.21 7.83
CA LEU A 56 9.41 3.43 7.05
C LEU A 56 9.02 3.83 5.63
N GLU A 57 9.79 4.74 5.07
CA GLU A 57 9.68 5.09 3.66
C GLU A 57 10.15 3.92 2.78
N LEU A 58 9.45 3.71 1.66
CA LEU A 58 9.88 2.81 0.60
C LEU A 58 11.00 3.47 -0.20
N SER A 59 12.24 3.03 0.05
CA SER A 59 13.42 3.55 -0.64
C SER A 59 13.56 3.06 -2.07
N ASN A 60 13.01 1.88 -2.41
CA ASN A 60 13.13 1.32 -3.74
C ASN A 60 12.14 1.96 -4.72
N SER A 61 12.67 2.71 -5.69
CA SER A 61 11.88 3.41 -6.71
C SER A 61 11.04 2.46 -7.57
N SER A 62 11.51 1.24 -7.83
CA SER A 62 10.77 0.22 -8.61
C SER A 62 9.53 -0.26 -7.85
N GLU A 63 9.67 -0.52 -6.55
CA GLU A 63 8.55 -0.91 -5.70
C GLU A 63 7.52 0.20 -5.57
N VAL A 64 7.97 1.46 -5.43
CA VAL A 64 7.08 2.63 -5.41
C VAL A 64 6.27 2.72 -6.70
N LYS A 65 6.91 2.55 -7.87
CA LYS A 65 6.22 2.52 -9.17
C LYS A 65 5.18 1.39 -9.22
N ARG A 66 5.51 0.20 -8.73
CA ARG A 66 4.59 -0.95 -8.67
C ARG A 66 3.38 -0.67 -7.77
N VAL A 67 3.60 -0.11 -6.57
CA VAL A 67 2.52 0.22 -5.64
C VAL A 67 1.57 1.26 -6.23
N LYS A 68 2.09 2.31 -6.88
CA LYS A 68 1.29 3.34 -7.54
C LYS A 68 0.43 2.77 -8.68
N LYS A 69 0.96 1.81 -9.45
CA LYS A 69 0.19 1.11 -10.50
C LYS A 69 -0.95 0.25 -9.92
N LEU A 70 -0.68 -0.49 -8.83
CA LEU A 70 -1.67 -1.37 -8.19
C LEU A 70 -2.74 -0.62 -7.38
N ALA A 71 -2.38 0.54 -6.82
CA ALA A 71 -3.26 1.35 -5.98
C ALA A 71 -3.23 2.82 -6.44
N PRO A 72 -3.84 3.14 -7.59
CA PRO A 72 -3.75 4.46 -8.20
C PRO A 72 -4.40 5.57 -7.36
N TYR A 73 -5.33 5.22 -6.47
CA TYR A 73 -6.10 6.18 -5.67
C TYR A 73 -5.58 6.40 -4.25
N LEU A 74 -4.51 5.71 -3.84
CA LEU A 74 -4.05 5.65 -2.44
C LEU A 74 -3.70 7.01 -1.81
N GLY A 75 -3.35 8.01 -2.63
CA GLY A 75 -3.04 9.37 -2.17
C GLY A 75 -4.25 10.27 -1.94
N ARG A 76 -5.43 9.91 -2.45
CA ARG A 76 -6.66 10.71 -2.31
C ARG A 76 -7.80 9.95 -1.62
N TYR A 77 -7.84 8.64 -1.77
CA TYR A 77 -8.90 7.79 -1.24
C TYR A 77 -8.27 6.61 -0.50
N LYS A 78 -8.92 6.17 0.57
CA LYS A 78 -8.54 4.94 1.28
C LYS A 78 -8.65 3.70 0.39
N ALA A 79 -9.50 3.76 -0.64
CA ALA A 79 -9.76 2.65 -1.54
C ALA A 79 -10.18 3.14 -2.93
N ASN A 80 -11.30 2.67 -3.48
CA ASN A 80 -11.80 3.18 -4.75
C ASN A 80 -12.50 4.53 -4.48
N PRO A 81 -12.46 5.49 -5.41
CA PRO A 81 -13.25 6.71 -5.30
C PRO A 81 -14.73 6.36 -5.17
N PRO A 82 -15.50 7.11 -4.35
CA PRO A 82 -16.95 7.03 -4.38
C PRO A 82 -17.45 7.33 -5.80
N GLY A 83 -18.62 6.77 -6.13
CA GLY A 83 -19.23 6.80 -7.45
C GLY A 83 -19.24 8.18 -8.07
#